data_AF-A0A398BEY4-F1
#
_entry.id   AF-A0A398BEY4-F1
#
_cell.length_a   1.000
_cell.length_b   1.000
_cell.length_c   1.000
_cell.angle_alpha   90.00
_cell.angle_beta   90.00
_cell.angle_gamma   90.00
#
_symmetry.space_group_name_H-M   'P 1'
#
loop_
_entity.id
_entity.type
_entity.pdbx_description
1 polymer ?
#
loop_
_entity_poly.entity_id
_entity_poly.type
_entity_poly.pdbx_seq_one_letter_code
_entity_poly.pdbx_strand_id
1 'polypeptide(L)'
;MRKDKEGLKFIIKRFFQLMEEFEDHPGSTFTFVSFIRNFLRHNSSDVLPTIEIMTIIRELKPNVFSSMKQMAKQDPILEFLTGLSMDLQVAEEKLHSILEAR
;
A
#
# COMPACT_ATOMS: atom_id res chain seq x y z
N MET A 1 13.55 24.21 3.45
CA MET A 1 14.33 22.98 3.70
C MET A 1 13.78 21.87 2.82
N ARG A 2 14.63 21.29 1.96
CA ARG A 2 14.30 20.25 0.98
C ARG A 2 13.95 18.95 1.70
N LYS A 3 12.72 18.43 1.59
CA LYS A 3 12.33 17.09 2.10
C LYS A 3 11.65 16.19 1.04
N ASP A 4 11.56 16.63 -0.21
CA ASP A 4 10.61 16.02 -1.15
C ASP A 4 11.26 15.00 -2.12
N LYS A 5 12.60 14.86 -2.14
CA LYS A 5 13.30 13.95 -3.06
C LYS A 5 13.58 12.55 -2.53
N GLU A 6 13.29 12.28 -1.26
CA GLU A 6 13.14 10.91 -0.75
C GLU A 6 11.67 10.43 -0.86
N GLY A 7 10.83 11.12 -1.65
CA GLY A 7 9.36 11.10 -1.61
C GLY A 7 8.68 9.73 -1.81
N LEU A 8 8.74 9.14 -3.01
CA LEU A 8 7.95 7.94 -3.31
C LEU A 8 8.71 6.62 -3.13
N LYS A 9 9.96 6.54 -3.61
CA LYS A 9 10.79 5.33 -3.51
C LYS A 9 10.99 4.87 -2.07
N PHE A 10 11.18 5.81 -1.14
CA PHE A 10 11.32 5.48 0.28
C PHE A 10 10.04 4.82 0.81
N ILE A 11 8.86 5.36 0.46
CA ILE A 11 7.59 4.81 0.92
C ILE A 11 7.35 3.42 0.34
N ILE A 12 7.70 3.18 -0.94
CA ILE A 12 7.62 1.85 -1.55
C ILE A 12 8.59 0.87 -0.86
N LYS A 13 9.81 1.29 -0.53
CA LYS A 13 10.73 0.45 0.27
C LYS A 13 10.15 0.13 1.65
N ARG A 14 9.57 1.13 2.34
CA ARG A 14 8.89 0.94 3.63
C ARG A 14 7.70 -0.01 3.52
N PHE A 15 6.97 0.03 2.40
CA PHE A 15 5.90 -0.92 2.11
C PHE A 15 6.43 -2.36 2.04
N PHE A 16 7.47 -2.62 1.24
CA PHE A 16 8.05 -3.98 1.17
C PHE A 16 8.60 -4.45 2.52
N GLN A 17 9.26 -3.58 3.28
CA GLN A 17 9.67 -3.88 4.65
C GLN A 17 8.48 -4.26 5.54
N LEU A 18 7.36 -3.54 5.44
CA LEU A 18 6.14 -3.85 6.18
C LEU A 18 5.58 -5.24 5.81
N MET A 19 5.62 -5.58 4.52
CA MET A 19 5.17 -6.89 4.01
C MET A 19 6.02 -8.05 4.55
N GLU A 20 7.32 -7.82 4.76
CA GLU A 20 8.25 -8.80 5.35
C GLU A 20 8.12 -8.88 6.88
N GLU A 21 7.97 -7.72 7.55
CA GLU A 21 7.96 -7.62 9.03
C GLU A 21 6.70 -8.19 9.66
N PHE A 22 5.54 -8.03 9.02
CA PHE A 22 4.24 -8.45 9.58
C PHE A 22 3.66 -9.65 8.85
N GLU A 23 3.32 -10.69 9.60
CA GLU A 23 2.62 -11.87 9.08
C GLU A 23 1.21 -11.54 8.58
N ASP A 24 0.65 -12.41 7.73
CA ASP A 24 -0.75 -12.32 7.29
C ASP A 24 -1.72 -12.73 8.41
N HIS A 25 -1.82 -11.88 9.41
CA HIS A 25 -2.66 -12.08 10.59
C HIS A 25 -3.61 -10.89 10.77
N PRO A 26 -4.90 -11.12 11.10
CA PRO A 26 -5.86 -10.04 11.34
C PRO A 26 -5.40 -8.99 12.36
N GLY A 27 -4.61 -9.39 13.36
CA GLY A 27 -4.00 -8.48 14.34
C GLY A 27 -3.06 -7.42 13.75
N SER A 28 -2.48 -7.67 12.57
CA SER A 28 -1.60 -6.74 11.86
C SER A 28 -2.37 -5.65 11.10
N THR A 29 -3.69 -5.78 10.94
CA THR A 29 -4.53 -4.95 10.06
C THR A 29 -4.38 -3.45 10.33
N PHE A 30 -4.35 -3.05 11.61
CA PHE A 30 -4.23 -1.64 11.96
C PHE A 30 -2.92 -1.02 11.47
N THR A 31 -1.83 -1.78 11.48
CA THR A 31 -0.52 -1.35 10.97
C THR A 31 -0.59 -1.05 9.47
N PHE A 32 -1.20 -1.96 8.70
CA PHE A 32 -1.39 -1.77 7.25
C PHE A 32 -2.30 -0.58 6.94
N VAL A 33 -3.43 -0.43 7.65
CA VAL A 33 -4.34 0.71 7.46
C VAL A 33 -3.65 2.03 7.82
N SER A 34 -2.86 2.06 8.89
CA SER A 34 -2.07 3.23 9.28
C SER A 34 -1.05 3.61 8.20
N PHE A 35 -0.33 2.62 7.67
CA PHE A 35 0.59 2.81 6.55
C PHE A 35 -0.12 3.43 5.34
N ILE A 36 -1.23 2.85 4.90
CA ILE A 36 -1.99 3.32 3.72
C ILE A 36 -2.48 4.76 3.92
N ARG A 37 -3.01 5.10 5.10
CA ARG A 37 -3.46 6.46 5.41
C ARG A 37 -2.31 7.47 5.36
N ASN A 38 -1.13 7.09 5.85
CA ASN A 38 0.05 7.94 5.77
C ASN A 38 0.58 8.07 4.34
N PHE A 39 0.54 6.98 3.58
CA PHE A 39 0.90 6.96 2.15
C PHE A 39 0.02 7.91 1.33
N LEU A 40 -1.30 7.88 1.52
CA LEU A 40 -2.23 8.76 0.81
C LEU A 40 -2.10 10.24 1.17
N ARG A 41 -1.58 10.55 2.36
CA ARG A 41 -1.29 11.93 2.78
C ARG A 41 0.04 12.45 2.24
N HIS A 42 0.84 11.58 1.61
CA HIS A 42 2.10 12.00 1.03
C HIS A 42 1.82 12.92 -0.17
N ASN A 43 2.16 14.20 -0.01
CA ASN A 43 2.08 15.18 -1.09
C ASN A 43 3.23 14.95 -2.09
N SER A 44 3.08 13.97 -2.98
CA SER A 44 3.91 13.87 -4.17
C SER A 44 3.25 14.58 -5.34
N SER A 45 4.06 15.22 -6.19
CA SER A 45 3.63 15.62 -7.54
C SER A 45 3.30 14.40 -8.42
N ASP A 46 3.84 13.25 -8.05
CA ASP A 46 3.72 12.00 -8.80
C ASP A 46 2.44 11.25 -8.41
N VAL A 47 1.89 10.50 -9.36
CA VAL A 47 0.76 9.61 -9.13
C VAL A 47 1.16 8.51 -8.15
N LEU A 48 0.43 8.39 -7.05
CA LEU A 48 0.66 7.35 -6.06
C LEU A 48 0.26 5.97 -6.62
N PRO A 49 1.12 4.93 -6.51
CA PRO A 49 0.82 3.56 -6.94
C PRO A 49 -0.11 2.84 -5.94
N THR A 50 -1.27 3.44 -5.70
CA THR A 50 -2.25 2.97 -4.70
C THR A 50 -2.86 1.64 -5.11
N ILE A 51 -3.20 1.46 -6.40
CA ILE A 51 -3.81 0.22 -6.90
C ILE A 51 -2.82 -0.93 -6.76
N GLU A 52 -1.54 -0.68 -7.04
CA GLU A 52 -0.46 -1.64 -6.94
C GLU A 52 -0.28 -2.11 -5.49
N ILE A 53 -0.17 -1.17 -4.54
CA ILE A 53 -0.05 -1.50 -3.10
C ILE A 53 -1.26 -2.30 -2.62
N MET A 54 -2.48 -1.87 -2.94
CA MET A 54 -3.69 -2.58 -2.50
C MET A 54 -3.79 -3.98 -3.10
N THR A 55 -3.37 -4.15 -4.36
CA THR A 55 -3.34 -5.45 -5.04
C THR A 55 -2.37 -6.39 -4.35
N ILE A 56 -1.15 -5.95 -4.05
CA ILE A 56 -0.15 -6.78 -3.38
C ILE A 56 -0.61 -7.19 -1.98
N ILE A 57 -1.21 -6.28 -1.20
CA ILE A 57 -1.76 -6.63 0.12
C ILE A 57 -2.86 -7.68 -0.02
N ARG A 58 -3.76 -7.55 -1.00
CA ARG A 58 -4.83 -8.52 -1.22
C ARG A 58 -4.32 -9.93 -1.51
N GLU A 59 -3.35 -10.04 -2.41
CA GLU A 59 -2.86 -11.35 -2.87
C GLU A 59 -1.92 -11.99 -1.85
N LEU A 60 -1.03 -11.20 -1.23
CA LEU A 60 0.02 -11.72 -0.36
C LEU A 60 -0.37 -11.71 1.13
N LYS A 61 -1.34 -10.89 1.53
CA LYS A 61 -1.86 -10.80 2.91
C LYS A 61 -3.40 -10.86 2.94
N PRO A 62 -4.02 -11.94 2.43
CA PRO A 62 -5.48 -12.04 2.30
C PRO A 62 -6.24 -11.93 3.62
N ASN A 63 -5.70 -12.40 4.76
CA ASN A 63 -6.38 -12.28 6.05
C ASN A 63 -6.38 -10.84 6.56
N VAL A 64 -5.27 -10.13 6.40
CA VAL A 64 -5.18 -8.68 6.63
C VAL A 64 -6.19 -7.95 5.73
N PHE A 65 -6.19 -8.25 4.43
CA PHE A 65 -7.08 -7.58 3.48
C PHE A 65 -8.57 -7.85 3.75
N SER A 66 -8.93 -9.07 4.13
CA SER A 66 -10.29 -9.42 4.56
C SER A 66 -10.71 -8.62 5.80
N SER A 67 -9.81 -8.46 6.76
CA SER A 67 -10.02 -7.64 7.96
C SER A 67 -10.17 -6.16 7.62
N MET A 68 -9.37 -5.64 6.68
CA MET A 68 -9.52 -4.28 6.15
C MET A 68 -10.90 -4.07 5.52
N LYS A 69 -11.42 -5.05 4.76
CA LYS A 69 -12.78 -4.98 4.19
C LYS A 69 -13.88 -4.92 5.25
N GLN A 70 -13.68 -5.54 6.40
CA GLN A 70 -14.65 -5.39 7.50
C GLN A 70 -14.62 -3.97 8.09
N MET A 71 -13.42 -3.40 8.27
CA MET A 71 -13.27 -2.02 8.73
C MET A 71 -13.82 -1.01 7.70
N ALA A 72 -13.70 -1.32 6.41
CA ALA A 72 -14.15 -0.47 5.31
C ALA A 72 -15.65 -0.17 5.33
N LYS A 73 -16.49 -1.04 5.93
CA LYS A 73 -17.94 -0.80 6.07
C LYS A 73 -18.30 0.49 6.79
N GLN A 74 -17.37 1.05 7.55
CA GLN A 74 -17.54 2.32 8.29
C GLN A 74 -16.55 3.40 7.82
N ASP A 75 -15.71 3.11 6.82
CA ASP A 75 -14.68 3.99 6.29
C ASP A 75 -14.77 4.00 4.75
N PRO A 76 -15.49 4.98 4.15
CA PRO A 76 -15.71 5.05 2.71
C PRO A 76 -14.42 5.13 1.88
N ILE A 77 -13.35 5.70 2.45
CA ILE A 77 -12.05 5.75 1.77
C ILE A 77 -11.47 4.34 1.71
N LEU A 78 -11.49 3.61 2.84
CA LEU A 78 -11.03 2.23 2.87
C LEU A 78 -11.90 1.29 2.01
N GLU A 79 -13.20 1.56 1.91
CA GLU A 79 -14.10 0.86 0.99
C GLU A 79 -13.68 1.03 -0.47
N PHE A 80 -13.44 2.26 -0.90
CA PHE A 80 -12.91 2.53 -2.22
C PHE A 80 -11.57 1.81 -2.45
N LEU A 81 -10.63 1.91 -1.51
CA LEU A 81 -9.29 1.31 -1.64
C LEU A 81 -9.33 -0.22 -1.71
N THR A 82 -10.19 -0.86 -0.92
CA THR A 82 -10.34 -2.33 -0.91
C THR A 82 -11.13 -2.86 -2.12
N GLY A 83 -11.75 -1.97 -2.89
CA GLY A 83 -12.29 -2.26 -4.22
C GLY A 83 -11.26 -2.16 -5.34
N LEU A 84 -10.08 -1.57 -5.11
CA LEU A 84 -9.04 -1.45 -6.12
C LEU A 84 -8.38 -2.79 -6.40
N SER A 85 -8.12 -3.05 -7.67
CA SER A 85 -7.48 -4.27 -8.10
C SER A 85 -6.86 -4.16 -9.47
N MET A 86 -5.73 -4.84 -9.62
CA MET A 86 -5.16 -5.18 -10.92
C MET A 86 -4.53 -6.56 -10.85
N ASP A 87 -3.81 -6.92 -11.91
CA ASP A 87 -2.97 -8.12 -11.94
C ASP A 87 -1.76 -7.96 -10.99
N LEU A 88 -1.44 -9.02 -10.24
CA LEU A 88 -0.36 -9.01 -9.25
C LEU A 88 1.01 -8.77 -9.88
N GLN A 89 1.31 -9.48 -10.97
CA GLN A 89 2.61 -9.40 -11.63
C GLN A 89 2.82 -7.99 -12.17
N VAL A 90 1.79 -7.41 -12.81
CA VAL A 90 1.84 -6.03 -13.28
C VAL A 90 2.00 -5.04 -12.12
N ALA A 91 1.39 -5.30 -10.96
CA ALA A 91 1.56 -4.45 -9.78
C ALA A 91 3.00 -4.47 -9.25
N GLU A 92 3.60 -5.65 -9.15
CA GLU A 92 4.99 -5.82 -8.73
C GLU A 92 5.96 -5.13 -9.71
N GLU A 93 5.81 -5.39 -11.02
CA GLU A 93 6.65 -4.79 -12.07
C GLU A 93 6.64 -3.26 -12.02
N LYS A 94 5.47 -2.65 -11.80
CA LYS A 94 5.35 -1.19 -11.67
C LYS A 94 6.05 -0.65 -10.42
N LEU A 95 5.88 -1.30 -9.27
CA LEU A 95 6.56 -0.86 -8.04
C LEU A 95 8.08 -1.00 -8.17
N HIS A 96 8.57 -2.10 -8.75
CA HIS A 96 10.00 -2.29 -9.02
C HIS A 96 10.55 -1.25 -9.99
N SER A 97 9.81 -0.93 -11.06
CA SER A 97 10.21 0.12 -12.01
C SER A 97 10.39 1.48 -11.32
N ILE A 98 9.54 1.83 -10.34
CA ILE A 98 9.69 3.08 -9.57
C ILE A 98 10.96 3.03 -8.70
N LEU A 99 11.31 1.88 -8.14
CA LEU A 99 12.53 1.73 -7.34
C LEU A 99 13.81 1.85 -8.18
N GLU A 100 13.78 1.38 -9.42
CA GLU A 100 14.92 1.34 -10.34
C GLU A 100 15.09 2.61 -11.19
N ALA A 101 14.03 3.40 -11.38
CA ALA A 101 14.09 4.67 -12.10
C ALA A 101 15.22 5.56 -11.54
N ARG A 102 16.03 6.22 -12.38
CA ARG A 102 17.17 7.04 -11.93
C ARG A 102 16.75 8.42 -11.45
#